data_AF-A0A0D8IA97-F1
#
_entry.id   AF-A0A0D8IA97-F1
#
_cell.length_a   1.000
_cell.length_b   1.000
_cell.length_c   1.000
_cell.angle_alpha   90.00
_cell.angle_beta   90.00
_cell.angle_gamma   90.00
#
_symmetry.space_group_name_H-M   'P 1'
#
loop_
_entity.id
_entity.type
_entity.pdbx_description
1 polymer ?
#
loop_
_entity_poly.entity_id
_entity_poly.type
_entity_poly.pdbx_seq_one_letter_code
_entity_poly.pdbx_strand_id
1 'polypeptide(L)'
;MKKFISFLLCMLLCLLSVANVAAESYPRNITGEFNDIKVSVNTIPLNLHLEPFIYEDEVYVPIKSLAQRLYLDAEYDATEKVIKVGTSDLLKDTTIKNLAGNLLQRDYEIQALRQQLQERNRSHQEISRLPYRKISTRQGMETYLQDYFGSLRGISMSINLSHSSSNRYRLHITFPSRDASDFQQLSRSVIETWLEDMFYAIRDLYDDEARMEGSIRDTSSSSRTYVSFDTSGNKLSFDFRYHHRDNYSRIYINETSLERHLRRNLSSYNRIDFDYEVTANRYDLDLIVSFDNEDFYDWSSTNRRNFLNRLEREIWNFDGEVDVYGKIVDSYKKQDVLSFRFLSREVDSYDYDYTYRRSTSSSTRRELLSPVLSSTVKRTVTVWFDGIGLEVDGSPFALLREPFMIGEEIYVPITDLADALYWVVEYVPEEKVLKITDYVFSNRNSSSLNSLLRNR
;
A
#
# COMPACT_ATOMS: atom_id res chain seq x y z
N MET A 1 54.41 29.73 -22.80
CA MET A 1 53.08 29.95 -23.41
C MET A 1 52.12 28.78 -23.21
N LYS A 2 52.48 27.51 -23.49
CA LYS A 2 51.58 26.36 -23.35
C LYS A 2 50.98 26.16 -21.93
N LYS A 3 51.75 26.41 -20.87
CA LYS A 3 51.27 26.29 -19.47
C LYS A 3 50.28 27.40 -19.08
N PHE A 4 50.42 28.59 -19.66
CA PHE A 4 49.52 29.72 -19.39
C PHE A 4 48.18 29.55 -20.12
N ILE A 5 48.22 29.01 -21.35
CA ILE A 5 47.03 28.65 -22.13
C ILE A 5 46.26 27.52 -21.43
N SER A 6 46.95 26.52 -20.88
CA SER A 6 46.30 25.43 -20.14
C SER A 6 45.61 25.92 -18.85
N PHE A 7 46.20 26.88 -18.14
CA PHE A 7 45.61 27.44 -16.93
C PHE A 7 44.38 28.29 -17.26
N LEU A 8 44.45 29.09 -18.33
CA LEU A 8 43.32 29.88 -18.80
C LEU A 8 42.16 29.00 -19.28
N LEU A 9 42.46 27.88 -19.95
CA LEU A 9 41.46 26.92 -20.41
C LEU A 9 40.76 26.21 -19.25
N CYS A 10 41.50 25.83 -18.20
CA CYS A 10 40.93 25.24 -16.98
C CYS A 10 40.04 26.25 -16.23
N MET A 11 40.47 27.51 -16.12
CA MET A 11 39.68 28.55 -15.47
C MET A 11 38.39 28.85 -16.25
N LEU A 12 38.47 28.85 -17.59
CA LEU A 12 37.30 29.00 -18.46
C LEU A 12 36.33 27.81 -18.33
N LEU A 13 36.85 26.58 -18.20
CA LEU A 13 36.03 25.38 -17.99
C LEU A 13 35.32 25.39 -16.62
N CYS A 14 35.99 25.87 -15.57
CA CYS A 14 35.40 26.02 -14.24
C CYS A 14 34.36 27.15 -14.16
N LEU A 15 34.47 28.17 -15.01
CA LEU A 15 33.47 29.24 -15.11
C LEU A 15 32.22 28.79 -15.90
N LEU A 16 32.34 27.81 -16.79
CA LEU A 16 31.22 27.23 -17.53
C LEU A 16 30.42 26.20 -16.73
N SER A 17 30.96 25.68 -15.62
CA SER A 17 30.24 24.74 -14.73
C SER A 17 29.29 25.39 -13.73
N VAL A 18 29.14 26.73 -13.75
CA VAL A 18 28.18 27.46 -12.91
C VAL A 18 27.06 28.06 -13.75
N ALA A 19 26.51 27.28 -14.68
CA ALA A 19 25.17 27.56 -15.18
C ALA A 19 24.19 27.06 -14.12
N ASN A 20 23.87 27.91 -13.14
CA ASN A 20 22.56 27.79 -12.50
C ASN A 20 21.54 27.91 -13.63
N VAL A 21 20.96 26.77 -14.01
CA VAL A 21 19.80 26.76 -14.90
C VAL A 21 18.72 27.49 -14.10
N ALA A 22 18.61 28.79 -14.33
CA ALA A 22 17.41 29.52 -13.95
C ALA A 22 16.28 28.79 -14.67
N ALA A 23 15.46 28.07 -13.92
CA ALA A 23 14.21 27.54 -14.43
C ALA A 23 13.38 28.75 -14.85
N GLU A 24 13.43 29.07 -16.15
CA GLU A 24 12.56 30.07 -16.74
C GLU A 24 11.13 29.55 -16.60
N SER A 25 10.23 30.39 -16.08
CA SER A 25 8.81 30.08 -16.04
C SER A 25 8.34 29.82 -17.46
N TYR A 26 7.76 28.64 -17.73
CA TYR A 26 7.26 28.30 -19.05
C TYR A 26 5.81 27.78 -18.96
N PRO A 27 4.92 28.20 -19.88
CA PRO A 27 3.58 27.65 -19.96
C PRO A 27 3.61 26.26 -20.61
N ARG A 28 2.85 25.31 -20.06
CA ARG A 28 2.58 24.01 -20.68
C ARG A 28 1.09 23.72 -20.71
N ASN A 29 0.65 23.02 -21.74
CA ASN A 29 -0.69 22.46 -21.78
C ASN A 29 -0.64 21.07 -21.16
N ILE A 30 -1.37 20.87 -20.06
CA ILE A 30 -1.55 19.56 -19.44
C ILE A 30 -2.99 19.10 -19.62
N THR A 31 -3.22 17.79 -19.62
CA THR A 31 -4.57 17.23 -19.63
C THR A 31 -4.88 16.64 -18.26
N GLY A 32 -5.78 17.29 -17.53
CA GLY A 32 -6.24 16.85 -16.23
C GLY A 32 -7.61 16.16 -16.30
N GLU A 33 -7.88 15.25 -15.36
CA GLU A 33 -9.17 14.59 -15.20
C GLU A 33 -9.98 15.30 -14.10
N PHE A 34 -11.06 15.95 -14.51
CA PHE A 34 -11.97 16.68 -13.64
C PHE A 34 -13.16 15.79 -13.34
N ASN A 35 -13.29 15.38 -12.08
CA ASN A 35 -14.29 14.41 -11.64
C ASN A 35 -15.14 14.93 -10.47
N ASP A 36 -15.28 16.25 -10.33
CA ASP A 36 -16.00 16.91 -9.21
C ASP A 36 -15.56 16.38 -7.83
N ILE A 37 -14.24 16.26 -7.64
CA ILE A 37 -13.64 15.66 -6.44
C ILE A 37 -14.04 16.48 -5.22
N LYS A 38 -14.77 15.85 -4.30
CA LYS A 38 -15.14 16.45 -3.02
C LYS A 38 -14.01 16.25 -2.02
N VAL A 39 -13.72 17.25 -1.21
CA VAL A 39 -12.73 17.15 -0.14
C VAL A 39 -13.45 17.02 1.18
N SER A 40 -12.95 16.16 2.06
CA SER A 40 -13.41 16.09 3.45
C SER A 40 -12.21 16.07 4.39
N VAL A 41 -12.29 16.80 5.49
CA VAL A 41 -11.24 16.82 6.53
C VAL A 41 -11.83 16.33 7.83
N ASN A 42 -11.28 15.25 8.38
CA ASN A 42 -11.80 14.58 9.57
C ASN A 42 -13.30 14.32 9.48
N THR A 43 -13.77 13.78 8.35
CA THR A 43 -15.17 13.51 8.01
C THR A 43 -16.08 14.74 7.81
N ILE A 44 -15.55 15.95 7.95
CA ILE A 44 -16.29 17.19 7.70
C ILE A 44 -16.10 17.56 6.22
N PRO A 45 -17.18 17.67 5.41
CA PRO A 45 -17.06 18.06 4.01
C PRO A 45 -16.52 19.49 3.91
N LEU A 46 -15.56 19.66 3.00
CA LEU A 46 -14.84 20.90 2.74
C LEU A 46 -15.15 21.37 1.32
N ASN A 47 -15.86 22.48 1.21
CA ASN A 47 -16.15 23.09 -0.08
C ASN A 47 -14.98 24.00 -0.49
N LEU A 48 -14.21 23.54 -1.48
CA LEU A 48 -13.18 24.34 -2.13
C LEU A 48 -13.80 25.27 -3.18
N HIS A 49 -13.19 26.44 -3.38
CA HIS A 49 -13.63 27.41 -4.40
C HIS A 49 -13.24 26.97 -5.81
N LEU A 50 -12.14 26.23 -5.92
CA LEU A 50 -11.64 25.62 -7.14
C LEU A 50 -11.64 24.09 -6.96
N GLU A 51 -11.98 23.36 -8.02
CA GLU A 51 -12.06 21.90 -7.98
C GLU A 51 -10.66 21.27 -8.02
N PRO A 52 -10.37 20.28 -7.16
CA PRO A 52 -9.23 19.39 -7.37
C PRO A 52 -9.41 18.58 -8.65
N PHE A 53 -8.29 18.16 -9.24
CA PHE A 53 -8.30 17.30 -10.42
C PHE A 53 -7.11 16.36 -10.41
N ILE A 54 -7.18 15.31 -11.23
CA ILE A 54 -6.13 14.31 -11.35
C ILE A 54 -5.20 14.69 -12.50
N TYR A 55 -3.90 14.69 -12.27
CA TYR A 55 -2.88 14.84 -13.30
C TYR A 55 -1.72 13.90 -13.01
N GLU A 56 -1.30 13.12 -14.01
CA GLU A 56 -0.25 12.08 -13.88
C GLU A 56 -0.52 11.12 -12.69
N ASP A 57 -1.76 10.68 -12.52
CA ASP A 57 -2.19 9.77 -11.43
C ASP A 57 -2.03 10.32 -10.01
N GLU A 58 -2.02 11.65 -9.86
CA GLU A 58 -1.98 12.34 -8.58
C GLU A 58 -3.10 13.38 -8.48
N VAL A 59 -3.67 13.54 -7.29
CA VAL A 59 -4.69 14.57 -7.05
C VAL A 59 -3.98 15.87 -6.74
N TYR A 60 -4.20 16.87 -7.60
CA TYR A 60 -3.72 18.22 -7.40
C TYR A 60 -4.81 19.06 -6.73
N VAL A 61 -4.43 19.72 -5.64
CA VAL A 61 -5.34 20.55 -4.84
C VAL A 61 -4.95 22.03 -4.90
N PRO A 62 -5.93 22.94 -4.99
CA PRO A 62 -5.69 24.38 -4.94
C PRO A 62 -5.29 24.81 -3.51
N ILE A 63 -4.04 25.20 -3.31
CA ILE A 63 -3.47 25.39 -1.97
C ILE A 63 -4.11 26.55 -1.21
N LYS A 64 -4.37 27.69 -1.85
CA LYS A 64 -4.96 28.84 -1.17
C LYS A 64 -6.38 28.52 -0.72
N SER A 65 -7.16 27.91 -1.62
CA SER A 65 -8.52 27.45 -1.34
C SER A 65 -8.57 26.44 -0.18
N LEU A 66 -7.62 25.51 -0.11
CA LEU A 66 -7.53 24.50 0.95
C LEU A 66 -7.08 25.13 2.28
N ALA A 67 -5.98 25.89 2.26
CA ALA A 67 -5.40 26.53 3.44
C ALA A 67 -6.37 27.47 4.14
N GLN A 68 -7.08 28.31 3.37
CA GLN A 68 -8.09 29.23 3.90
C GLN A 68 -9.17 28.49 4.71
N ARG A 69 -9.57 27.32 4.24
CA ARG A 69 -10.60 26.49 4.90
C ARG A 69 -10.08 25.74 6.12
N LEU A 70 -8.78 25.49 6.18
CA LEU A 70 -8.11 24.81 7.28
C LEU A 70 -7.45 25.78 8.28
N TYR A 71 -7.70 27.08 8.12
CA TYR A 71 -7.09 28.14 8.93
C TYR A 71 -5.55 28.06 8.97
N LEU A 72 -4.96 27.60 7.86
CA LEU A 72 -3.54 27.68 7.60
C LEU A 72 -3.24 28.99 6.87
N ASP A 73 -2.09 29.56 7.14
CA ASP A 73 -1.57 30.65 6.34
C ASP A 73 -0.87 30.05 5.13
N ALA A 74 -1.20 30.47 3.91
CA ALA A 74 -0.56 29.98 2.70
C ALA A 74 -0.38 31.14 1.72
N GLU A 75 0.88 31.52 1.52
CA GLU A 75 1.27 32.61 0.63
C GLU A 75 2.29 32.12 -0.39
N TYR A 76 2.23 32.66 -1.60
CA TYR A 76 3.25 32.43 -2.62
C TYR A 76 4.20 33.60 -2.68
N ASP A 77 5.47 33.35 -2.37
CA ASP A 77 6.54 34.30 -2.59
C ASP A 77 7.04 34.19 -4.03
N ALA A 78 6.59 35.10 -4.88
CA ALA A 78 6.97 35.12 -6.30
C ALA A 78 8.45 35.44 -6.54
N THR A 79 9.14 36.05 -5.56
CA THR A 79 10.57 36.38 -5.68
C THR A 79 11.41 35.14 -5.41
N GLU A 80 11.06 34.40 -4.36
CA GLU A 80 11.75 33.16 -3.96
C GLU A 80 11.23 31.92 -4.69
N LYS A 81 10.07 32.03 -5.36
CA LYS A 81 9.34 30.94 -6.01
C LYS A 81 8.98 29.83 -5.03
N VAL A 82 8.52 30.19 -3.84
CA VAL A 82 8.21 29.25 -2.75
C VAL A 82 6.81 29.51 -2.22
N ILE A 83 6.05 28.43 -2.01
CA ILE A 83 4.81 28.45 -1.25
C ILE A 83 5.18 28.38 0.24
N LYS A 84 4.85 29.40 1.01
CA LYS A 84 5.07 29.45 2.46
C LYS A 84 3.77 29.10 3.15
N VAL A 85 3.77 27.97 3.85
CA VAL A 85 2.63 27.51 4.66
C VAL A 85 2.94 27.72 6.14
N GLY A 86 2.19 28.59 6.79
CA GLY A 86 2.26 28.86 8.22
C GLY A 86 1.27 28.02 9.00
N THR A 87 1.75 27.26 9.98
CA THR A 87 0.94 26.47 10.93
C THR A 87 0.89 27.10 12.33
N SER A 88 1.25 28.38 12.42
CA SER A 88 1.48 29.12 13.67
C SER A 88 2.50 28.44 14.57
N ASP A 89 3.62 28.02 13.99
CA ASP A 89 4.76 27.41 14.67
C ASP A 89 4.49 26.06 15.35
N LEU A 90 3.31 25.45 15.15
CA LEU A 90 2.99 24.14 15.73
C LEU A 90 3.96 23.06 15.26
N LEU A 91 4.38 23.12 14.00
CA LEU A 91 5.33 22.15 13.45
C LEU A 91 6.80 22.52 13.70
N LYS A 92 7.09 23.70 14.28
CA LYS A 92 8.43 24.02 14.81
C LYS A 92 8.68 23.34 16.16
N ASP A 93 7.63 23.12 16.95
CA ASP A 93 7.76 22.39 18.21
C ASP A 93 8.06 20.91 17.93
N THR A 94 9.29 20.50 18.24
CA THR A 94 9.77 19.13 18.05
C THR A 94 8.89 18.13 18.80
N THR A 95 8.29 18.51 19.93
CA THR A 95 7.37 17.69 20.71
C THR A 95 6.08 17.44 19.95
N ILE A 96 5.51 18.47 19.32
CA ILE A 96 4.28 18.38 18.53
C ILE A 96 4.54 17.61 17.25
N LYS A 97 5.65 17.85 16.57
CA LYS A 97 6.09 17.10 15.39
C LYS A 97 6.28 15.60 15.72
N ASN A 98 6.94 15.28 16.83
CA ASN A 98 7.09 13.91 17.30
C ASN A 98 5.76 13.28 17.71
N LEU A 99 4.87 14.04 18.35
CA LEU A 99 3.53 13.56 18.73
C LEU A 99 2.67 13.29 17.49
N ALA A 100 2.68 14.19 16.50
CA ALA A 100 1.98 14.02 15.24
C ALA A 100 2.49 12.79 14.49
N GLY A 101 3.82 12.62 14.40
CA GLY A 101 4.45 11.41 13.86
C GLY A 101 4.06 10.14 14.62
N ASN A 102 4.03 10.18 15.95
CA ASN A 102 3.61 9.06 16.79
C ASN A 102 2.11 8.73 16.63
N LEU A 103 1.23 9.73 16.56
CA LEU A 103 -0.21 9.55 16.34
C LEU A 103 -0.47 8.95 14.96
N LEU A 104 0.24 9.42 13.94
CA LEU A 104 0.23 8.84 12.61
C LEU A 104 0.67 7.37 12.66
N GLN A 105 1.80 7.06 13.31
CA GLN A 105 2.29 5.69 13.49
C GLN A 105 1.25 4.80 14.19
N ARG A 106 0.60 5.30 15.25
CA ARG A 106 -0.44 4.56 15.99
C ARG A 106 -1.71 4.37 15.18
N ASP A 107 -2.13 5.34 14.38
CA ASP A 107 -3.33 5.18 13.55
C ASP A 107 -3.10 4.14 12.44
N TYR A 108 -1.88 4.02 11.95
CA TYR A 108 -1.50 2.92 11.06
C TYR A 108 -1.32 1.60 11.77
N GLU A 109 -0.80 1.56 12.99
CA GLU A 109 -0.85 0.35 13.82
C GLU A 109 -2.31 -0.06 14.03
N ILE A 110 -3.22 0.88 14.26
CA ILE A 110 -4.66 0.65 14.35
C ILE A 110 -5.23 0.18 13.00
N GLN A 111 -4.86 0.76 11.87
CA GLN A 111 -5.33 0.32 10.55
C GLN A 111 -4.77 -1.06 10.18
N ALA A 112 -3.50 -1.33 10.45
CA ALA A 112 -2.86 -2.62 10.24
C ALA A 112 -3.43 -3.67 11.19
N LEU A 113 -3.67 -3.34 12.46
CA LEU A 113 -4.38 -4.19 13.40
C LEU A 113 -5.85 -4.35 13.00
N ARG A 114 -6.51 -3.34 12.43
CA ARG A 114 -7.86 -3.44 11.88
C ARG A 114 -7.88 -4.31 10.64
N GLN A 115 -6.88 -4.24 9.78
CA GLN A 115 -6.72 -5.09 8.62
C GLN A 115 -6.40 -6.52 9.05
N GLN A 116 -5.51 -6.72 10.04
CA GLN A 116 -5.26 -8.02 10.64
C GLN A 116 -6.48 -8.55 11.38
N LEU A 117 -7.24 -7.68 12.05
CA LEU A 117 -8.53 -8.02 12.65
C LEU A 117 -9.57 -8.27 11.59
N GLN A 118 -9.51 -7.62 10.42
CA GLN A 118 -10.42 -7.83 9.31
C GLN A 118 -10.03 -9.07 8.52
N GLU A 119 -8.76 -9.43 8.44
CA GLU A 119 -8.24 -10.67 7.87
C GLU A 119 -8.51 -11.81 8.81
N ARG A 120 -8.33 -11.62 10.12
CA ARG A 120 -8.82 -12.52 11.16
C ARG A 120 -10.35 -12.57 11.17
N ASN A 121 -11.05 -11.46 10.95
CA ASN A 121 -12.51 -11.46 10.89
C ASN A 121 -13.02 -11.99 9.55
N ARG A 122 -12.26 -11.88 8.45
CA ARG A 122 -12.54 -12.45 7.13
C ARG A 122 -12.25 -13.93 7.14
N SER A 123 -11.18 -14.38 7.79
CA SER A 123 -11.05 -15.79 8.13
C SER A 123 -12.27 -16.16 8.97
N HIS A 124 -12.65 -15.40 10.01
CA HIS A 124 -13.89 -15.71 10.75
C HIS A 124 -15.21 -15.63 9.91
N GLN A 125 -15.32 -14.76 8.89
CA GLN A 125 -16.53 -14.47 8.08
C GLN A 125 -16.64 -15.35 6.83
N GLU A 126 -15.55 -15.67 6.13
CA GLU A 126 -15.51 -16.74 5.13
C GLU A 126 -15.73 -18.11 5.79
N ILE A 127 -15.21 -18.29 7.01
CA ILE A 127 -15.53 -19.44 7.85
C ILE A 127 -16.97 -19.34 8.44
N SER A 128 -17.68 -18.21 8.37
CA SER A 128 -19.10 -18.12 8.82
C SER A 128 -20.11 -18.81 7.89
N ARG A 129 -19.66 -19.38 6.76
CA ARG A 129 -20.45 -20.38 6.00
C ARG A 129 -20.24 -21.81 6.51
N LEU A 130 -19.34 -22.02 7.47
CA LEU A 130 -18.95 -23.34 7.98
C LEU A 130 -19.47 -23.53 9.42
N PRO A 131 -19.98 -24.72 9.78
CA PRO A 131 -20.56 -24.98 11.09
C PRO A 131 -19.48 -25.02 12.18
N TYR A 132 -19.27 -23.90 12.87
CA TYR A 132 -18.39 -23.80 14.03
C TYR A 132 -18.88 -24.63 15.22
N ARG A 133 -18.25 -25.78 15.42
CA ARG A 133 -18.28 -26.50 16.68
C ARG A 133 -16.84 -26.80 17.06
N LYS A 134 -16.42 -26.40 18.27
CA LYS A 134 -15.12 -26.80 18.83
C LYS A 134 -14.93 -28.29 18.59
N ILE A 135 -13.88 -28.62 17.84
CA ILE A 135 -13.62 -29.99 17.43
C ILE A 135 -12.84 -30.63 18.57
N SER A 136 -13.44 -31.61 19.23
CA SER A 136 -12.86 -32.20 20.45
C SER A 136 -11.92 -33.38 20.17
N THR A 137 -11.79 -33.79 18.90
CA THR A 137 -11.01 -34.98 18.54
C THR A 137 -10.09 -34.70 17.36
N ARG A 138 -8.88 -35.25 17.42
CA ARG A 138 -7.91 -35.22 16.31
C ARG A 138 -8.54 -35.70 15.00
N GLN A 139 -9.29 -36.80 15.05
CA GLN A 139 -9.92 -37.37 13.87
C GLN A 139 -11.00 -36.45 13.29
N GLY A 140 -11.78 -35.77 14.15
CA GLY A 140 -12.70 -34.73 13.70
C GLY A 140 -11.98 -33.56 13.03
N MET A 141 -10.79 -33.18 13.53
CA MET A 141 -10.02 -32.09 12.93
C MET A 141 -9.41 -32.52 11.59
N GLU A 142 -8.91 -33.76 11.49
CA GLU A 142 -8.45 -34.34 10.23
C GLU A 142 -9.57 -34.37 9.19
N THR A 143 -10.78 -34.80 9.56
CA THR A 143 -11.95 -34.77 8.68
C THR A 143 -12.30 -33.34 8.26
N TYR A 144 -12.29 -32.38 9.18
CA TYR A 144 -12.52 -30.98 8.85
C TYR A 144 -11.50 -30.47 7.83
N LEU A 145 -10.21 -30.74 8.05
CA LEU A 145 -9.16 -30.32 7.11
C LEU A 145 -9.37 -30.96 5.73
N GLN A 146 -9.72 -32.25 5.70
CA GLN A 146 -9.98 -32.95 4.45
C GLN A 146 -11.20 -32.40 3.70
N ASP A 147 -12.27 -32.03 4.40
CA ASP A 147 -13.51 -31.53 3.79
C ASP A 147 -13.35 -30.11 3.22
N TYR A 148 -12.62 -29.23 3.91
CA TYR A 148 -12.49 -27.81 3.53
C TYR A 148 -11.24 -27.49 2.74
N PHE A 149 -10.16 -28.24 2.96
CA PHE A 149 -8.86 -28.00 2.34
C PHE A 149 -8.47 -29.14 1.40
N GLY A 150 -9.28 -30.19 1.22
CA GLY A 150 -8.98 -31.34 0.36
C GLY A 150 -8.84 -31.06 -1.14
N SER A 151 -8.91 -29.79 -1.55
CA SER A 151 -8.64 -29.34 -2.92
C SER A 151 -7.84 -28.03 -2.89
N LEU A 152 -6.77 -27.96 -3.68
CA LEU A 152 -5.97 -26.75 -3.88
C LEU A 152 -5.93 -26.43 -5.38
N ARG A 153 -6.64 -25.38 -5.80
CA ARG A 153 -6.73 -24.95 -7.21
C ARG A 153 -7.08 -26.09 -8.19
N GLY A 154 -7.95 -27.01 -7.75
CA GLY A 154 -8.39 -28.17 -8.54
C GLY A 154 -7.53 -29.42 -8.38
N ILE A 155 -6.41 -29.34 -7.65
CA ILE A 155 -5.58 -30.49 -7.27
C ILE A 155 -6.19 -31.14 -6.03
N SER A 156 -6.51 -32.43 -6.11
CA SER A 156 -7.03 -33.17 -4.96
C SER A 156 -5.93 -33.43 -3.93
N MET A 157 -6.17 -33.03 -2.69
CA MET A 157 -5.23 -33.14 -1.58
C MET A 157 -5.76 -34.15 -0.56
N SER A 158 -4.92 -35.11 -0.16
CA SER A 158 -5.17 -36.02 0.96
C SER A 158 -4.42 -35.53 2.18
N ILE A 159 -5.14 -35.23 3.26
CA ILE A 159 -4.62 -34.58 4.46
C ILE A 159 -4.73 -35.53 5.65
N ASN A 160 -3.61 -35.75 6.34
CA ASN A 160 -3.55 -36.56 7.55
C ASN A 160 -2.92 -35.76 8.70
N LEU A 161 -3.64 -35.65 9.81
CA LEU A 161 -3.23 -34.88 10.98
C LEU A 161 -2.86 -35.83 12.11
N SER A 162 -1.58 -36.09 12.28
CA SER A 162 -1.08 -36.88 13.42
C SER A 162 -0.60 -35.98 14.56
N HIS A 163 -0.42 -36.54 15.77
CA HIS A 163 0.24 -35.82 16.86
C HIS A 163 1.49 -36.58 17.30
N SER A 164 2.52 -35.85 17.69
CA SER A 164 3.75 -36.41 18.26
C SER A 164 3.85 -36.20 19.78
N SER A 165 3.21 -35.15 20.31
CA SER A 165 3.09 -34.87 21.75
C SER A 165 1.90 -33.93 22.00
N SER A 166 1.63 -33.57 23.26
CA SER A 166 0.39 -32.87 23.67
C SER A 166 -0.07 -31.75 22.73
N ASN A 167 0.84 -30.84 22.34
CA ASN A 167 0.52 -29.69 21.49
C ASN A 167 1.39 -29.68 20.22
N ARG A 168 1.99 -30.83 19.85
CA ARG A 168 2.81 -30.95 18.63
C ARG A 168 2.14 -31.88 17.64
N TYR A 169 1.79 -31.32 16.50
CA TYR A 169 1.06 -31.98 15.44
C TYR A 169 1.92 -32.12 14.20
N ARG A 170 1.71 -33.22 13.47
CA ARG A 170 2.35 -33.47 12.20
C ARG A 170 1.33 -33.61 11.09
N LEU A 171 1.37 -32.70 10.13
CA LEU A 171 0.47 -32.62 9.00
C LEU A 171 1.12 -33.26 7.76
N HIS A 172 0.60 -34.41 7.35
CA HIS A 172 1.03 -35.12 6.16
C HIS A 172 0.04 -34.88 5.03
N ILE A 173 0.50 -34.20 3.98
CA ILE A 173 -0.33 -33.84 2.84
C ILE A 173 0.22 -34.56 1.61
N THR A 174 -0.67 -35.21 0.85
CA THR A 174 -0.30 -35.86 -0.39
C THR A 174 -1.23 -35.50 -1.55
N PHE A 175 -0.73 -35.50 -2.77
CA PHE A 175 -1.54 -35.27 -3.98
C PHE A 175 -1.20 -36.31 -5.07
N PRO A 176 -2.11 -36.57 -6.03
CA PRO A 176 -1.86 -37.53 -7.11
C PRO A 176 -0.63 -37.16 -7.94
N SER A 177 0.25 -38.11 -8.21
CA SER A 177 1.52 -37.82 -8.90
C SER A 177 1.38 -37.33 -10.32
N ARG A 178 0.23 -37.60 -10.96
CA ARG A 178 -0.14 -37.02 -12.26
C ARG A 178 -0.32 -35.49 -12.21
N ASP A 179 -0.63 -34.95 -11.04
CA ASP A 179 -0.85 -33.52 -10.80
C ASP A 179 0.44 -32.84 -10.30
N ALA A 180 1.58 -33.55 -10.29
CA ALA A 180 2.87 -33.00 -9.83
C ALA A 180 3.35 -31.80 -10.63
N SER A 181 3.10 -31.79 -11.94
CA SER A 181 3.38 -30.62 -12.78
C SER A 181 2.49 -29.44 -12.40
N ASP A 182 1.20 -29.68 -12.17
CA ASP A 182 0.25 -28.63 -11.82
C ASP A 182 0.53 -28.06 -10.43
N PHE A 183 0.92 -28.92 -9.47
CA PHE A 183 1.32 -28.51 -8.14
C PHE A 183 2.57 -27.63 -8.15
N GLN A 184 3.59 -28.00 -8.94
CA GLN A 184 4.82 -27.19 -9.07
C GLN A 184 4.62 -25.86 -9.80
N GLN A 185 3.47 -25.67 -10.45
CA GLN A 185 3.10 -24.41 -11.10
C GLN A 185 2.35 -23.46 -10.17
N LEU A 186 1.95 -23.90 -8.97
CA LEU A 186 1.36 -23.04 -7.95
C LEU A 186 2.45 -22.12 -7.37
N SER A 187 2.10 -20.85 -7.12
CA SER A 187 2.99 -19.96 -6.39
C SER A 187 3.28 -20.47 -5.01
N ARG A 188 4.48 -20.08 -4.54
CA ARG A 188 4.89 -20.28 -3.17
C ARG A 188 3.84 -19.70 -2.22
N SER A 189 3.42 -18.46 -2.45
CA SER A 189 2.46 -17.78 -1.58
C SER A 189 1.10 -18.44 -1.52
N VAL A 190 0.55 -18.96 -2.64
CA VAL A 190 -0.70 -19.74 -2.62
C VAL A 190 -0.59 -20.96 -1.72
N ILE A 191 0.54 -21.67 -1.78
CA ILE A 191 0.77 -22.85 -0.93
C ILE A 191 0.95 -22.46 0.54
N GLU A 192 1.73 -21.40 0.81
CA GLU A 192 1.95 -20.88 2.17
C GLU A 192 0.62 -20.44 2.81
N THR A 193 -0.19 -19.63 2.14
CA THR A 193 -1.50 -19.18 2.65
C THR A 193 -2.43 -20.36 2.94
N TRP A 194 -2.52 -21.32 2.02
CA TRP A 194 -3.35 -22.52 2.24
C TRP A 194 -2.89 -23.34 3.45
N LEU A 195 -1.58 -23.44 3.70
CA LEU A 195 -1.01 -24.09 4.89
C LEU A 195 -1.25 -23.27 6.17
N GLU A 196 -1.15 -21.94 6.10
CA GLU A 196 -1.44 -21.02 7.21
C GLU A 196 -2.92 -21.06 7.60
N ASP A 197 -3.85 -21.12 6.65
CA ASP A 197 -5.28 -21.23 6.93
C ASP A 197 -5.61 -22.53 7.68
N MET A 198 -4.99 -23.65 7.28
CA MET A 198 -5.11 -24.91 8.03
C MET A 198 -4.51 -24.81 9.44
N PHE A 199 -3.39 -24.11 9.59
CA PHE A 199 -2.75 -23.87 10.89
C PHE A 199 -3.64 -23.08 11.83
N TYR A 200 -4.24 -21.99 11.34
CA TYR A 200 -5.17 -21.19 12.13
C TYR A 200 -6.45 -21.97 12.44
N ALA A 201 -6.99 -22.73 11.50
CA ALA A 201 -8.15 -23.60 11.76
C ALA A 201 -7.87 -24.62 12.88
N ILE A 202 -6.69 -25.23 12.90
CA ILE A 202 -6.29 -26.15 13.98
C ILE A 202 -6.20 -25.41 15.32
N ARG A 203 -5.58 -24.23 15.34
CA ARG A 203 -5.45 -23.43 16.57
C ARG A 203 -6.79 -22.96 17.13
N ASP A 204 -7.65 -22.48 16.26
CA ASP A 204 -8.91 -21.85 16.68
C ASP A 204 -9.99 -22.88 17.01
N LEU A 205 -10.01 -24.02 16.31
CA LEU A 205 -11.09 -25.01 16.43
C LEU A 205 -10.73 -26.22 17.30
N TYR A 206 -9.44 -26.51 17.49
CA TYR A 206 -8.99 -27.73 18.17
C TYR A 206 -8.04 -27.47 19.34
N ASP A 207 -6.88 -26.85 19.11
CA ASP A 207 -5.81 -26.64 20.11
C ASP A 207 -5.07 -25.31 19.90
N ASP A 208 -5.36 -24.33 20.75
CA ASP A 208 -4.86 -22.95 20.68
C ASP A 208 -3.33 -22.82 20.83
N GLU A 209 -2.68 -23.82 21.43
CA GLU A 209 -1.22 -23.88 21.58
C GLU A 209 -0.55 -24.77 20.54
N ALA A 210 -1.28 -25.22 19.51
CA ALA A 210 -0.77 -26.13 18.51
C ALA A 210 0.52 -25.62 17.86
N ARG A 211 1.53 -26.47 17.86
CA ARG A 211 2.76 -26.37 17.07
C ARG A 211 2.71 -27.44 15.99
N MET A 212 2.89 -27.03 14.75
CA MET A 212 2.82 -27.92 13.60
C MET A 212 4.18 -28.08 12.94
N GLU A 213 4.42 -29.30 12.48
CA GLU A 213 5.41 -29.63 11.46
C GLU A 213 4.72 -30.43 10.36
N GLY A 214 5.25 -30.44 9.14
CA GLY A 214 4.59 -31.16 8.07
C GLY A 214 5.31 -31.15 6.76
N SER A 215 4.71 -31.84 5.79
CA SER A 215 5.23 -31.88 4.43
C SER A 215 4.16 -32.17 3.39
N ILE A 216 4.33 -31.62 2.19
CA ILE A 216 3.53 -31.93 1.00
C ILE A 216 4.35 -32.83 0.06
N ARG A 217 3.77 -33.95 -0.37
CA ARG A 217 4.40 -34.96 -1.25
C ARG A 217 3.46 -35.42 -2.36
N ASP A 218 4.02 -35.96 -3.44
CA ASP A 218 3.20 -36.73 -4.38
C ASP A 218 3.01 -38.17 -3.90
N THR A 219 1.99 -38.86 -4.43
CA THR A 219 1.67 -40.25 -4.06
C THR A 219 2.65 -41.30 -4.59
N SER A 220 3.53 -40.97 -5.55
CA SER A 220 4.40 -41.90 -6.25
C SER A 220 5.73 -42.11 -5.55
N SER A 221 6.14 -41.16 -4.70
CA SER A 221 7.40 -41.24 -4.00
C SER A 221 7.32 -40.68 -2.59
N SER A 222 7.55 -41.56 -1.60
CA SER A 222 7.69 -41.16 -0.20
C SER A 222 8.91 -40.28 0.05
N SER A 223 9.88 -40.22 -0.88
CA SER A 223 11.09 -39.40 -0.77
C SER A 223 10.98 -38.04 -1.48
N ARG A 224 9.98 -37.81 -2.32
CA ARG A 224 9.82 -36.56 -3.07
C ARG A 224 8.96 -35.57 -2.28
N THR A 225 9.59 -34.86 -1.35
CA THR A 225 8.98 -33.76 -0.61
C THR A 225 9.08 -32.47 -1.40
N TYR A 226 7.94 -31.84 -1.69
CA TYR A 226 7.86 -30.57 -2.42
C TYR A 226 7.93 -29.38 -1.47
N VAL A 227 7.27 -29.50 -0.31
CA VAL A 227 7.24 -28.48 0.73
C VAL A 227 7.42 -29.15 2.08
N SER A 228 8.29 -28.61 2.92
CA SER A 228 8.37 -28.91 4.35
C SER A 228 8.07 -27.65 5.13
N PHE A 229 7.43 -27.77 6.29
CA PHE A 229 7.13 -26.61 7.12
C PHE A 229 7.14 -26.96 8.60
N ASP A 230 7.40 -25.95 9.43
CA ASP A 230 7.38 -26.06 10.88
C ASP A 230 6.98 -24.74 11.54
N THR A 231 6.56 -24.81 12.80
CA THR A 231 6.17 -23.62 13.56
C THR A 231 7.38 -22.89 14.12
N SER A 232 7.60 -21.67 13.63
CA SER A 232 8.59 -20.74 14.14
C SER A 232 7.89 -19.56 14.82
N GLY A 233 7.90 -19.56 16.16
CA GLY A 233 7.15 -18.60 16.96
C GLY A 233 5.62 -18.76 16.78
N ASN A 234 4.95 -17.70 16.32
CA ASN A 234 3.51 -17.70 16.07
C ASN A 234 3.14 -17.99 14.60
N LYS A 235 4.12 -18.23 13.72
CA LYS A 235 3.94 -18.43 12.27
C LYS A 235 4.49 -19.78 11.81
N LEU A 236 4.19 -20.14 10.57
CA LEU A 236 4.87 -21.23 9.89
C LEU A 236 6.13 -20.72 9.17
N SER A 237 7.16 -21.55 9.16
CA SER A 237 8.33 -21.42 8.30
C SER A 237 8.28 -22.52 7.24
N PHE A 238 8.75 -22.23 6.03
CA PHE A 238 8.59 -23.12 4.87
C PHE A 238 9.92 -23.34 4.14
N ASP A 239 10.17 -24.60 3.75
CA ASP A 239 11.26 -25.05 2.89
C ASP A 239 10.69 -25.72 1.63
N PHE A 240 10.91 -25.10 0.48
CA PHE A 240 10.43 -25.56 -0.83
C PHE A 240 11.54 -26.29 -1.60
N ARG A 241 11.21 -27.46 -2.17
CA ARG A 241 12.12 -28.25 -3.00
C ARG A 241 11.52 -28.47 -4.38
N TYR A 242 12.18 -27.90 -5.39
CA TYR A 242 11.79 -28.04 -6.80
C TYR A 242 12.44 -29.27 -7.42
N HIS A 243 11.63 -30.14 -8.03
CA HIS A 243 12.10 -31.42 -8.56
C HIS A 243 11.99 -31.58 -10.08
N HIS A 244 11.57 -30.57 -10.84
CA HIS A 244 11.64 -30.55 -12.30
C HIS A 244 12.35 -29.29 -12.82
N ARG A 245 13.10 -29.48 -13.91
CA ARG A 245 13.67 -28.44 -14.77
C ARG A 245 12.95 -28.52 -16.11
N ASP A 246 11.75 -27.97 -16.25
CA ASP A 246 11.13 -27.84 -17.58
C ASP A 246 10.31 -26.56 -17.70
N ASN A 247 10.42 -25.97 -18.89
CA ASN A 247 10.33 -24.53 -19.17
C ASN A 247 8.99 -24.11 -19.81
N TYR A 248 7.89 -24.80 -19.50
CA TYR A 248 6.63 -24.60 -20.22
C TYR A 248 5.46 -24.25 -19.29
N SER A 249 4.76 -23.17 -19.68
CA SER A 249 3.59 -22.51 -19.07
C SER A 249 3.80 -21.64 -17.83
N ARG A 250 4.75 -20.69 -17.90
CA ARG A 250 4.71 -19.46 -17.09
C ARG A 250 3.74 -18.46 -17.75
N ILE A 251 3.19 -17.51 -17.01
CA ILE A 251 2.69 -16.27 -17.62
C ILE A 251 3.82 -15.69 -18.50
N TYR A 252 3.47 -15.01 -19.59
CA TYR A 252 4.48 -14.45 -20.51
C TYR A 252 5.19 -13.21 -19.92
N ILE A 253 5.35 -13.14 -18.60
CA ILE A 253 6.12 -12.09 -17.95
C ILE A 253 7.58 -12.53 -17.96
N ASN A 254 8.39 -11.81 -18.73
CA ASN A 254 9.83 -11.99 -18.69
C ASN A 254 10.37 -11.42 -17.36
N GLU A 255 10.63 -12.30 -16.39
CA GLU A 255 11.12 -12.00 -15.03
C GLU A 255 12.25 -10.97 -15.04
N THR A 256 13.32 -11.24 -15.80
CA THR A 256 14.48 -10.35 -15.91
C THR A 256 14.13 -8.98 -16.50
N SER A 257 13.10 -8.91 -17.33
CA SER A 257 12.66 -7.66 -17.94
C SER A 257 11.78 -6.86 -16.98
N LEU A 258 10.94 -7.52 -16.18
CA LEU A 258 10.21 -6.87 -15.09
C LEU A 258 11.15 -6.40 -13.99
N GLU A 259 12.12 -7.21 -13.56
CA GLU A 259 13.16 -6.80 -12.61
C GLU A 259 13.93 -5.58 -13.12
N ARG A 260 14.30 -5.58 -14.41
CA ARG A 260 15.00 -4.45 -15.02
C ARG A 260 14.10 -3.22 -15.12
N HIS A 261 12.80 -3.41 -15.34
CA HIS A 261 11.81 -2.33 -15.34
C HIS A 261 11.68 -1.70 -13.95
N LEU A 262 11.49 -2.52 -12.92
CA LEU A 262 11.42 -2.08 -11.52
C LEU A 262 12.73 -1.41 -11.07
N ARG A 263 13.90 -1.97 -11.41
CA ARG A 263 15.20 -1.32 -11.17
C ARG A 263 15.41 -0.02 -11.98
N ARG A 264 14.65 0.22 -13.05
CA ARG A 264 14.76 1.49 -13.80
C ARG A 264 13.83 2.56 -13.27
N ASN A 265 12.63 2.18 -12.86
CA ASN A 265 11.57 3.12 -12.50
C ASN A 265 11.38 3.28 -10.99
N LEU A 266 11.88 2.32 -10.20
CA LEU A 266 11.74 2.24 -8.76
C LEU A 266 13.00 1.70 -8.06
N SER A 267 14.20 1.89 -8.61
CA SER A 267 15.46 1.46 -7.93
C SER A 267 15.64 2.04 -6.54
N SER A 268 15.05 3.22 -6.30
CA SER A 268 15.11 3.90 -5.02
C SER A 268 13.80 4.59 -4.75
N TYR A 269 13.37 4.59 -3.50
CA TYR A 269 12.24 5.39 -3.03
C TYR A 269 12.64 6.00 -1.69
N ASN A 270 12.30 7.27 -1.45
CA ASN A 270 12.62 7.96 -0.19
C ASN A 270 14.05 7.70 0.37
N ARG A 271 15.07 7.81 -0.50
CA ARG A 271 16.51 7.59 -0.21
C ARG A 271 16.92 6.18 0.22
N ILE A 272 16.07 5.19 -0.03
CA ILE A 272 16.39 3.79 0.17
C ILE A 272 16.43 3.12 -1.19
N ASP A 273 17.49 2.37 -1.41
CA ASP A 273 17.66 1.56 -2.60
C ASP A 273 16.98 0.21 -2.43
N PHE A 274 16.38 -0.27 -3.51
CA PHE A 274 15.63 -1.51 -3.56
C PHE A 274 16.16 -2.43 -4.65
N ASP A 275 16.27 -3.70 -4.29
CA ASP A 275 16.49 -4.78 -5.22
C ASP A 275 15.23 -5.63 -5.37
N TYR A 276 15.07 -6.18 -6.57
CA TYR A 276 13.89 -6.94 -6.96
C TYR A 276 14.31 -8.31 -7.48
N GLU A 277 13.64 -9.33 -6.96
CA GLU A 277 13.68 -10.69 -7.50
C GLU A 277 12.26 -11.11 -7.84
N VAL A 278 12.05 -11.41 -9.12
CA VAL A 278 10.73 -11.76 -9.68
C VAL A 278 10.76 -13.21 -10.08
N THR A 279 9.78 -13.98 -9.60
CA THR A 279 9.54 -15.34 -10.08
C THR A 279 8.15 -15.40 -10.72
N ALA A 280 8.10 -15.67 -12.03
CA ALA A 280 6.84 -15.76 -12.74
C ALA A 280 6.32 -17.20 -12.73
N ASN A 281 5.12 -17.37 -12.17
CA ASN A 281 4.43 -18.65 -12.16
C ASN A 281 3.36 -18.68 -13.27
N ARG A 282 2.51 -19.71 -13.29
CA ARG A 282 1.51 -19.87 -14.36
C ARG A 282 0.38 -18.84 -14.32
N TYR A 283 0.07 -18.28 -13.15
CA TYR A 283 -1.09 -17.40 -12.95
C TYR A 283 -0.78 -16.10 -12.19
N ASP A 284 0.39 -16.03 -11.55
CA ASP A 284 0.76 -14.94 -10.65
C ASP A 284 2.28 -14.70 -10.66
N LEU A 285 2.68 -13.64 -9.96
CA LEU A 285 4.07 -13.26 -9.73
C LEU A 285 4.41 -13.37 -8.26
N ASP A 286 5.50 -14.06 -7.93
CA ASP A 286 6.16 -13.92 -6.64
C ASP A 286 7.21 -12.80 -6.73
N LEU A 287 7.13 -11.82 -5.82
CA LEU A 287 8.01 -10.65 -5.80
C LEU A 287 8.72 -10.50 -4.46
N ILE A 288 10.04 -10.59 -4.46
CA ILE A 288 10.86 -10.25 -3.30
C ILE A 288 11.47 -8.87 -3.52
N VAL A 289 11.15 -7.96 -2.61
CA VAL A 289 11.73 -6.61 -2.55
C VAL A 289 12.75 -6.59 -1.42
N SER A 290 14.01 -6.37 -1.74
CA SER A 290 15.10 -6.35 -0.76
C SER A 290 15.59 -4.93 -0.53
N PHE A 291 15.90 -4.60 0.72
CA PHE A 291 16.60 -3.37 1.10
C PHE A 291 17.71 -3.69 2.11
N ASP A 292 18.66 -2.80 2.30
CA ASP A 292 19.75 -2.93 3.29
C ASP A 292 19.90 -1.71 4.22
N ASN A 293 19.11 -0.65 4.01
CA ASN A 293 19.14 0.57 4.81
C ASN A 293 18.14 0.52 6.00
N GLU A 294 18.65 0.80 7.21
CA GLU A 294 17.84 0.87 8.43
C GLU A 294 16.80 2.00 8.41
N ASP A 295 16.99 3.04 7.60
CA ASP A 295 16.03 4.14 7.41
C ASP A 295 14.64 3.62 6.96
N PHE A 296 14.56 2.39 6.43
CA PHE A 296 13.29 1.77 6.05
C PHE A 296 12.40 1.54 7.27
N TYR A 297 13.01 1.26 8.42
CA TYR A 297 12.29 1.11 9.68
C TYR A 297 11.73 2.45 10.17
N ASP A 298 12.38 3.55 9.81
CA ASP A 298 11.97 4.93 10.12
C ASP A 298 10.96 5.49 9.12
N TRP A 299 10.72 4.80 8.00
CA TRP A 299 9.66 5.19 7.08
C TRP A 299 8.32 5.26 7.78
N SER A 300 7.62 6.37 7.53
CA SER A 300 6.20 6.44 7.78
C SER A 300 5.49 5.34 7.00
N SER A 301 4.39 4.87 7.54
CA SER A 301 3.48 3.95 6.89
C SER A 301 2.85 4.54 5.62
N THR A 302 2.72 5.86 5.51
CA THR A 302 2.38 6.54 4.25
C THR A 302 3.46 6.30 3.21
N ASN A 303 4.74 6.43 3.56
CA ASN A 303 5.84 6.13 2.65
C ASN A 303 5.86 4.67 2.22
N ARG A 304 5.60 3.74 3.15
CA ARG A 304 5.48 2.30 2.82
C ARG A 304 4.29 2.02 1.89
N ARG A 305 3.12 2.62 2.14
CA ARG A 305 1.93 2.46 1.29
C ARG A 305 2.13 3.08 -0.08
N ASN A 306 2.68 4.29 -0.16
CA ASN A 306 2.96 4.97 -1.42
C ASN A 306 3.99 4.21 -2.24
N PHE A 307 5.01 3.63 -1.59
CA PHE A 307 5.94 2.71 -2.23
C PHE A 307 5.22 1.48 -2.80
N LEU A 308 4.35 0.82 -2.03
CA LEU A 308 3.59 -0.34 -2.50
C LEU A 308 2.62 0.01 -3.64
N ASN A 309 1.89 1.12 -3.56
CA ASN A 309 1.00 1.59 -4.62
C ASN A 309 1.79 1.92 -5.89
N ARG A 310 2.98 2.52 -5.75
CA ARG A 310 3.87 2.77 -6.88
C ARG A 310 4.38 1.45 -7.47
N LEU A 311 4.78 0.51 -6.63
CA LEU A 311 5.22 -0.82 -7.03
C LEU A 311 4.13 -1.58 -7.81
N GLU A 312 2.89 -1.58 -7.33
CA GLU A 312 1.72 -2.16 -8.00
C GLU A 312 1.52 -1.56 -9.39
N ARG A 313 1.51 -0.22 -9.49
CA ARG A 313 1.37 0.47 -10.78
C ARG A 313 2.50 0.16 -11.75
N GLU A 314 3.77 0.14 -11.31
CA GLU A 314 4.89 -0.21 -12.19
C GLU A 314 4.76 -1.64 -12.73
N ILE A 315 4.27 -2.59 -11.91
CA ILE A 315 4.06 -3.97 -12.36
C ILE A 315 2.90 -4.04 -13.38
N TRP A 316 1.77 -3.41 -13.09
CA TRP A 316 0.61 -3.41 -13.99
C TRP A 316 0.86 -2.65 -15.30
N ASN A 317 1.68 -1.59 -15.27
CA ASN A 317 2.11 -0.87 -16.46
C ASN A 317 3.04 -1.71 -17.36
N PHE A 318 3.73 -2.71 -16.81
CA PHE A 318 4.70 -3.50 -17.56
C PHE A 318 4.06 -4.60 -18.42
N ASP A 319 3.13 -5.39 -17.87
CA ASP A 319 2.52 -6.51 -18.61
C ASP A 319 1.04 -6.78 -18.25
N GLY A 320 0.33 -5.74 -17.78
CA GLY A 320 -1.08 -5.78 -17.43
C GLY A 320 -1.38 -6.24 -16.00
N GLU A 321 -2.67 -6.29 -15.67
CA GLU A 321 -3.13 -6.69 -14.34
C GLU A 321 -2.84 -8.17 -14.10
N VAL A 322 -1.85 -8.43 -13.26
CA VAL A 322 -1.44 -9.75 -12.82
C VAL A 322 -1.51 -9.80 -11.30
N ASP A 323 -1.90 -10.96 -10.77
CA ASP A 323 -1.87 -11.20 -9.34
C ASP A 323 -0.40 -11.26 -8.89
N VAL A 324 -0.02 -10.42 -7.93
CA VAL A 324 1.32 -10.37 -7.34
C VAL A 324 1.23 -10.73 -5.88
N TYR A 325 2.07 -11.65 -5.45
CA TYR A 325 2.30 -11.95 -4.05
C TYR A 325 3.73 -11.57 -3.74
N GLY A 326 3.94 -10.73 -2.74
CA GLY A 326 5.27 -10.23 -2.48
C GLY A 326 5.60 -10.04 -1.02
N LYS A 327 6.90 -9.88 -0.78
CA LYS A 327 7.42 -9.58 0.53
C LYS A 327 8.60 -8.63 0.46
N ILE A 328 8.71 -7.80 1.49
CA ILE A 328 9.84 -6.91 1.71
C ILE A 328 10.77 -7.57 2.74
N VAL A 329 12.04 -7.69 2.39
CA VAL A 329 13.07 -8.37 3.17
C VAL A 329 14.21 -7.39 3.48
N ASP A 330 14.60 -7.32 4.76
CA ASP A 330 15.87 -6.72 5.14
C ASP A 330 16.96 -7.73 4.80
N SER A 331 17.73 -7.43 3.75
CA SER A 331 18.79 -8.30 3.25
C SER A 331 20.00 -8.37 4.19
N TYR A 332 20.22 -7.33 5.00
CA TYR A 332 21.29 -7.29 6.02
C TYR A 332 20.93 -8.17 7.22
N LYS A 333 19.69 -8.06 7.73
CA LYS A 333 19.19 -8.85 8.87
C LYS A 333 18.64 -10.22 8.47
N LYS A 334 18.50 -10.49 7.17
CA LYS A 334 17.89 -11.70 6.60
C LYS A 334 16.51 -11.99 7.18
N GLN A 335 15.70 -10.95 7.28
CA GLN A 335 14.40 -11.00 7.93
C GLN A 335 13.31 -10.48 7.02
N ASP A 336 12.20 -11.21 6.96
CA ASP A 336 10.96 -10.75 6.32
C ASP A 336 10.33 -9.63 7.18
N VAL A 337 10.14 -8.47 6.57
CA VAL A 337 9.67 -7.25 7.24
C VAL A 337 8.17 -7.05 7.03
N LEU A 338 7.69 -7.28 5.80
CA LEU A 338 6.30 -7.09 5.41
C LEU A 338 5.95 -8.06 4.27
N SER A 339 4.70 -8.53 4.22
CA SER A 339 4.14 -9.23 3.05
C SER A 339 3.00 -8.39 2.45
N PHE A 340 2.82 -8.45 1.13
CA PHE A 340 1.80 -7.71 0.39
C PHE A 340 1.23 -8.55 -0.76
N ARG A 341 0.09 -8.12 -1.29
CA ARG A 341 -0.55 -8.72 -2.47
C ARG A 341 -1.23 -7.67 -3.34
N PHE A 342 -1.18 -7.87 -4.65
CA PHE A 342 -1.92 -7.11 -5.66
C PHE A 342 -2.77 -8.12 -6.44
N LEU A 343 -4.09 -7.91 -6.58
CA LEU A 343 -5.00 -8.91 -7.19
C LEU A 343 -5.79 -8.26 -8.34
N SER A 344 -5.77 -8.90 -9.51
CA SER A 344 -6.38 -8.45 -10.78
C SER A 344 -7.84 -8.87 -10.97
N ARG A 345 -8.38 -9.75 -10.11
CA ARG A 345 -9.74 -10.30 -10.25
C ARG A 345 -10.48 -10.35 -8.91
N GLU A 346 -11.20 -9.30 -8.58
CA GLU A 346 -12.28 -9.38 -7.58
C GLU A 346 -13.59 -9.76 -8.28
N VAL A 347 -14.16 -10.91 -7.90
CA VAL A 347 -15.61 -11.08 -7.89
C VAL A 347 -16.08 -10.51 -6.57
N ASP A 348 -16.88 -9.45 -6.66
CA ASP A 348 -17.43 -8.64 -5.58
C ASP A 348 -17.83 -9.40 -4.31
N SER A 349 -17.24 -9.01 -3.18
CA SER A 349 -18.03 -8.56 -2.03
C SER A 349 -17.30 -7.42 -1.31
N TYR A 350 -17.46 -6.20 -1.82
CA TYR A 350 -17.36 -5.01 -1.00
C TYR A 350 -18.64 -4.91 -0.15
N ASP A 351 -18.51 -5.13 1.15
CA ASP A 351 -19.49 -4.60 2.11
C ASP A 351 -18.73 -3.65 3.05
N TYR A 352 -18.76 -2.37 2.71
CA TYR A 352 -18.44 -1.28 3.64
C TYR A 352 -19.61 -1.17 4.62
N ASP A 353 -19.59 -1.93 5.72
CA ASP A 353 -20.61 -1.76 6.76
C ASP A 353 -20.10 -0.84 7.89
N TYR A 354 -20.48 0.42 7.76
CA TYR A 354 -20.38 1.47 8.77
C TYR A 354 -21.35 1.12 9.91
N THR A 355 -20.86 0.64 11.05
CA THR A 355 -21.72 0.46 12.23
C THR A 355 -21.25 1.28 13.43
N TYR A 356 -21.84 2.48 13.55
CA TYR A 356 -22.07 3.10 14.84
C TYR A 356 -23.52 2.85 15.28
N ARG A 357 -23.66 2.28 16.48
CA ARG A 357 -24.82 2.25 17.38
C ARG A 357 -26.25 2.36 16.78
N ARG A 358 -26.92 1.21 16.84
CA ARG A 358 -28.25 0.97 17.46
C ARG A 358 -29.07 2.21 17.88
N SER A 359 -30.13 2.53 17.14
CA SER A 359 -31.47 2.76 17.72
C SER A 359 -32.58 2.76 16.66
N THR A 360 -33.43 1.73 16.76
CA THR A 360 -34.90 1.73 16.60
C THR A 360 -35.54 2.40 15.38
N SER A 361 -35.92 1.54 14.42
CA SER A 361 -37.24 1.42 13.79
C SER A 361 -38.07 2.69 13.54
N SER A 362 -38.27 3.02 12.26
CA SER A 362 -39.62 3.22 11.71
C SER A 362 -39.60 3.10 10.18
N SER A 363 -40.55 2.33 9.68
CA SER A 363 -40.88 2.12 8.28
C SER A 363 -41.16 3.42 7.53
N THR A 364 -40.72 3.56 6.26
CA THR A 364 -41.48 4.18 5.16
C THR A 364 -40.80 3.94 3.80
N ARG A 365 -41.53 3.24 2.91
CA ARG A 365 -41.73 3.46 1.46
C ARG A 365 -40.49 3.73 0.57
N ARG A 366 -40.23 2.75 -0.31
CA ARG A 366 -39.36 2.86 -1.50
C ARG A 366 -39.78 4.05 -2.39
N GLU A 367 -38.87 4.99 -2.58
CA GLU A 367 -38.78 5.83 -3.78
C GLU A 367 -37.50 5.45 -4.53
N LEU A 368 -37.67 5.16 -5.82
CA LEU A 368 -36.59 4.87 -6.76
C LEU A 368 -35.84 6.17 -7.06
N LEU A 369 -34.56 6.26 -6.68
CA LEU A 369 -33.66 7.31 -7.16
C LEU A 369 -32.86 6.78 -8.35
N SER A 370 -33.05 7.45 -9.47
CA SER A 370 -32.30 7.27 -10.72
C SER A 370 -30.79 7.51 -10.51
N PRO A 371 -29.90 6.82 -11.26
CA PRO A 371 -28.47 7.05 -11.15
C PRO A 371 -28.09 8.42 -11.72
N VAL A 372 -27.44 9.25 -10.91
CA VAL A 372 -26.78 10.48 -11.35
C VAL A 372 -25.51 10.09 -12.09
N LEU A 373 -25.56 10.12 -13.42
CA LEU A 373 -24.37 10.08 -14.28
C LEU A 373 -23.53 11.34 -14.03
N SER A 374 -22.53 11.23 -13.16
CA SER A 374 -21.45 12.20 -13.05
C SER A 374 -20.32 11.76 -13.99
N SER A 375 -20.15 12.44 -15.12
CA SER A 375 -19.14 12.10 -16.13
C SER A 375 -17.79 12.71 -15.78
N THR A 376 -16.74 11.89 -15.77
CA THR A 376 -15.35 12.34 -15.71
C THR A 376 -15.04 13.12 -16.98
N VAL A 377 -14.57 14.37 -16.85
CA VAL A 377 -14.25 15.24 -17.99
C VAL A 377 -12.74 15.45 -18.05
N LYS A 378 -12.11 14.97 -19.13
CA LYS A 378 -10.72 15.32 -19.41
C LYS A 378 -10.68 16.72 -20.03
N ARG A 379 -9.93 17.64 -19.42
CA ARG A 379 -9.77 19.02 -19.93
C ARG A 379 -8.29 19.33 -20.10
N THR A 380 -7.96 19.95 -21.21
CA THR A 380 -6.64 20.54 -21.40
C THR A 380 -6.63 21.93 -20.78
N VAL A 381 -5.69 22.16 -19.86
CA VAL A 381 -5.48 23.44 -19.19
C VAL A 381 -4.05 23.91 -19.41
N THR A 382 -3.90 25.22 -19.64
CA THR A 382 -2.58 25.85 -19.71
C THR A 382 -2.14 26.19 -18.29
N VAL A 383 -1.01 25.66 -17.89
CA VAL A 383 -0.44 25.81 -16.54
C VAL A 383 0.97 26.37 -16.64
N TRP A 384 1.43 27.04 -15.59
CA TRP A 384 2.77 27.60 -15.51
C TRP A 384 3.60 26.82 -14.51
N PHE A 385 4.66 26.19 -15.01
CA PHE A 385 5.69 25.57 -14.17
C PHE A 385 6.77 26.61 -13.93
N ASP A 386 7.08 26.85 -12.66
CA ASP A 386 8.06 27.87 -12.26
C ASP A 386 9.09 27.33 -11.27
N GLY A 387 9.24 26.00 -11.14
CA GLY A 387 10.12 25.40 -10.14
C GLY A 387 9.71 25.78 -8.71
N ILE A 388 8.40 25.76 -8.46
CA ILE A 388 7.80 26.23 -7.22
C ILE A 388 8.18 25.29 -6.07
N GLY A 389 8.87 25.81 -5.05
CA GLY A 389 9.18 25.10 -3.82
C GLY A 389 8.06 25.16 -2.79
N LEU A 390 8.17 24.35 -1.73
CA LEU A 390 7.29 24.38 -0.56
C LEU A 390 8.12 24.63 0.69
N GLU A 391 7.62 25.50 1.56
CA GLU A 391 8.16 25.75 2.89
C GLU A 391 7.02 25.67 3.90
N VAL A 392 7.25 24.96 5.00
CA VAL A 392 6.32 24.88 6.12
C VAL A 392 6.98 25.45 7.36
N ASP A 393 6.40 26.49 7.94
CA ASP A 393 6.92 27.17 9.13
C ASP A 393 8.42 27.53 9.04
N GLY A 394 8.88 28.11 7.93
CA GLY A 394 10.30 28.47 7.77
C GLY A 394 11.20 27.30 7.36
N SER A 395 10.68 26.07 7.25
CA SER A 395 11.46 24.88 6.90
C SER A 395 11.16 24.43 5.48
N PRO A 396 12.17 24.34 4.59
CA PRO A 396 11.95 23.89 3.22
C PRO A 396 11.53 22.42 3.19
N PHE A 397 10.59 22.10 2.31
CA PHE A 397 10.09 20.75 2.06
C PHE A 397 10.39 20.35 0.62
N ALA A 398 10.92 19.14 0.44
CA ALA A 398 11.26 18.61 -0.87
C ALA A 398 10.02 17.98 -1.51
N LEU A 399 9.53 18.59 -2.57
CA LEU A 399 8.39 18.10 -3.34
C LEU A 399 8.81 16.97 -4.28
N LEU A 400 7.97 15.94 -4.42
CA LEU A 400 8.21 14.83 -5.34
C LEU A 400 7.67 15.13 -6.74
N ARG A 401 6.63 15.97 -6.84
CA ARG A 401 6.05 16.42 -8.10
C ARG A 401 6.01 17.95 -8.14
N GLU A 402 6.21 18.52 -9.34
CA GLU A 402 6.22 19.97 -9.50
C GLU A 402 4.80 20.55 -9.30
N PRO A 403 4.64 21.55 -8.40
CA PRO A 403 3.47 22.40 -8.38
C PRO A 403 3.44 23.30 -9.61
N PHE A 404 2.24 23.74 -9.97
CA PHE A 404 2.05 24.65 -11.08
C PHE A 404 0.94 25.66 -10.79
N MET A 405 0.99 26.78 -11.51
CA MET A 405 -0.02 27.84 -11.40
C MET A 405 -1.09 27.68 -12.48
N ILE A 406 -2.35 27.88 -12.08
CA ILE A 406 -3.49 28.08 -12.97
C ILE A 406 -4.15 29.41 -12.58
N GLY A 407 -3.94 30.44 -13.41
CA GLY A 407 -4.34 31.81 -13.04
C GLY A 407 -3.57 32.27 -11.80
N GLU A 408 -4.28 32.63 -10.73
CA GLU A 408 -3.71 33.09 -9.46
C GLU A 408 -3.61 31.99 -8.39
N GLU A 409 -4.08 30.77 -8.69
CA GLU A 409 -4.06 29.64 -7.77
C GLU A 409 -2.87 28.72 -8.07
N ILE A 410 -2.30 28.15 -7.01
CA ILE A 410 -1.24 27.15 -7.12
C ILE A 410 -1.81 25.79 -6.78
N TYR A 411 -1.61 24.85 -7.68
CA TYR A 411 -2.00 23.47 -7.51
C TYR A 411 -0.81 22.68 -7.02
N VAL A 412 -0.99 22.03 -5.87
CA VAL A 412 0.04 21.26 -5.19
C VAL A 412 -0.39 19.79 -5.17
N PRO A 413 0.52 18.83 -5.40
CA PRO A 413 0.27 17.41 -5.18
C PRO A 413 -0.23 17.17 -3.75
N ILE A 414 -1.39 16.53 -3.58
CA ILE A 414 -1.95 16.33 -2.23
C ILE A 414 -1.07 15.45 -1.36
N THR A 415 -0.36 14.48 -1.95
CA THR A 415 0.56 13.58 -1.26
C THR A 415 1.72 14.36 -0.64
N ASP A 416 2.40 15.20 -1.43
CA ASP A 416 3.49 16.05 -0.95
C ASP A 416 3.01 17.02 0.15
N LEU A 417 1.82 17.60 -0.03
CA LEU A 417 1.24 18.51 0.97
C LEU A 417 0.87 17.79 2.26
N ALA A 418 0.31 16.58 2.16
CA ALA A 418 -0.05 15.76 3.31
C ALA A 418 1.19 15.37 4.11
N ASP A 419 2.28 15.03 3.43
CA ASP A 419 3.56 14.71 4.07
C ASP A 419 4.14 15.93 4.79
N ALA A 420 4.08 17.11 4.16
CA ALA A 420 4.56 18.35 4.76
C ALA A 420 3.77 18.76 6.02
N LEU A 421 2.49 18.38 6.10
CA LEU A 421 1.56 18.77 7.16
C LEU A 421 1.16 17.63 8.12
N TYR A 422 1.77 16.43 7.99
CA TYR A 422 1.46 15.24 8.78
C TYR A 422 -0.01 14.80 8.69
N TRP A 423 -0.61 14.91 7.51
CA TRP A 423 -1.95 14.41 7.23
C TRP A 423 -1.93 12.99 6.69
N VAL A 424 -3.01 12.26 6.94
CA VAL A 424 -3.32 11.03 6.19
C VAL A 424 -4.29 11.39 5.09
N VAL A 425 -3.99 11.03 3.85
CA VAL A 425 -4.88 11.28 2.72
C VAL A 425 -5.26 9.98 2.02
N GLU A 426 -6.52 9.91 1.61
CA GLU A 426 -7.10 8.80 0.87
C GLU A 426 -8.00 9.38 -0.21
N TYR A 427 -7.68 9.13 -1.48
CA TYR A 427 -8.59 9.40 -2.59
C TYR A 427 -9.39 8.13 -2.89
N VAL A 428 -10.72 8.23 -2.83
CA VAL A 428 -11.66 7.14 -3.15
C VAL A 428 -12.30 7.45 -4.50
N PRO A 429 -11.81 6.87 -5.61
CA PRO A 429 -12.26 7.22 -6.97
C PRO A 429 -13.74 6.99 -7.21
N GLU A 430 -14.31 5.93 -6.62
CA GLU A 430 -15.72 5.52 -6.78
C GLU A 430 -16.66 6.54 -6.14
N GLU A 431 -16.29 7.03 -4.95
CA GLU A 431 -17.03 8.05 -4.22
C GLU A 431 -16.71 9.47 -4.74
N LYS A 432 -15.62 9.64 -5.49
CA LYS A 432 -15.07 10.93 -5.92
C LYS A 432 -14.74 11.81 -4.72
N VAL A 433 -14.25 11.21 -3.64
CA VAL A 433 -13.93 11.90 -2.38
C VAL A 433 -12.45 11.79 -2.07
N LEU A 434 -11.81 12.92 -1.83
CA LEU A 434 -10.52 13.04 -1.15
C LEU A 434 -10.77 13.21 0.35
N LYS A 435 -10.38 12.21 1.14
CA LYS A 435 -10.46 12.18 2.61
C LYS A 435 -9.10 12.59 3.17
N ILE A 436 -9.09 13.64 3.99
CA ILE A 436 -7.91 14.13 4.72
C ILE A 436 -8.17 13.89 6.21
N THR A 437 -7.27 13.20 6.88
CA THR A 437 -7.28 13.07 8.34
C THR A 437 -6.17 13.91 8.92
N ASP A 438 -6.55 14.91 9.71
CA ASP A 438 -5.66 15.88 10.31
C ASP A 438 -5.64 15.69 11.83
N TYR A 439 -4.49 15.25 12.35
CA TYR A 439 -4.26 15.04 13.78
C TYR A 439 -3.65 16.26 14.47
N VAL A 440 -3.17 17.25 13.72
CA VAL A 440 -2.37 18.36 14.25
C VAL A 440 -3.23 19.60 14.48
N PHE A 441 -4.12 19.93 13.54
CA PHE A 441 -4.84 21.21 13.54
C PHE A 441 -6.32 21.09 13.97
N SER A 442 -6.87 19.89 13.99
CA SER A 442 -8.27 19.59 14.29
C SER A 442 -8.77 20.09 15.66
N ASN A 443 -7.89 20.24 16.64
CA ASN A 443 -8.24 20.74 17.97
C ASN A 443 -8.41 22.28 18.06
N ARG A 444 -8.09 23.03 16.99
CA ARG A 444 -8.38 24.48 16.93
C ARG A 444 -9.85 24.77 16.65
N ASN A 445 -10.58 23.84 16.04
CA ASN A 445 -12.00 23.99 15.73
C ASN A 445 -12.88 23.89 16.98
N SER A 446 -12.49 23.14 18.02
CA SER A 446 -13.32 23.02 19.23
C SER A 446 -13.23 24.24 20.16
N SER A 447 -12.12 24.98 20.14
CA SER A 447 -11.88 26.12 21.03
C SER A 447 -12.33 27.45 20.42
N SER A 448 -12.10 27.66 19.12
CA SER A 448 -12.50 28.88 18.41
C SER A 448 -14.02 28.96 18.17
N LEU A 449 -14.69 27.86 17.80
CA LEU A 449 -16.16 27.81 17.70
C LEU A 449 -16.85 28.00 19.06
N ASN A 450 -16.32 27.43 20.14
CA ASN A 450 -16.87 27.63 21.48
C ASN A 450 -16.70 29.09 21.97
N SER A 451 -15.67 29.81 21.52
CA SER A 451 -15.47 31.22 21.85
C SER A 451 -16.46 32.15 21.11
N LEU A 452 -16.83 31.80 19.87
CA LEU A 452 -17.80 32.55 19.08
C LEU A 452 -19.25 32.27 19.48
N LEU A 453 -19.52 31.09 20.04
CA LEU A 453 -20.83 30.72 20.60
C LEU A 453 -21.02 31.16 22.06
N ARG A 454 -19.97 31.61 22.76
CA ARG A 454 -20.07 32.22 24.10
C ARG A 454 -20.31 33.72 24.09
N ASN A 455 -20.07 34.38 22.95
CA ASN A 455 -20.22 35.83 22.79
C ASN A 455 -21.38 36.21 21.84
N ARG A 456 -22.42 35.38 21.76
CA ARG A 456 -23.71 35.73 21.15
C ARG A 456 -24.86 35.49 22.11
#